data_AF-A0A0G0I321-F1
#
_entry.id   AF-A0A0G0I321-F1
#
_cell.length_a   1.000
_cell.length_b   1.000
_cell.length_c   1.000
_cell.angle_alpha   90.00
_cell.angle_beta   90.00
_cell.angle_gamma   90.00
#
_symmetry.space_group_name_H-M   'P 1'
#
loop_
_entity.id
_entity.type
_entity.pdbx_description
1 polymer ?
#
loop_
_entity_poly.entity_id
_entity_poly.type
_entity_poly.pdbx_seq_one_letter_code
_entity_poly.pdbx_strand_id
1 'polypeptide(L)'
;MKRISGVYMILNRINGKKYIGSSKDVYNRWNQHLTELRKGKHTKHIQAAYYKYGEESFVFMVIEIIKYLDQLTTREQYWKDFYKSYDRIYGYDICRYASSTLGYKHTEKTKKKISLAHNGKINSEETRGKISLANKGENHPLFGKHHTEETRKRMSLIHIGKHPSEETKAKIGLANKGKHILSEELKRKLSLANKGKHLSKEHKEKISLALKGKPLSEETKKKMSLSGKGKPKSEETKIKMRIAAKKRANH
;
A
#
# COMPACT_ATOMS: atom_id res chain seq x y z
N MET A 1 -31.38 -6.26 -13.02
CA MET A 1 -31.48 -5.96 -14.47
C MET A 1 -30.35 -6.66 -15.21
N LYS A 2 -30.60 -7.14 -16.42
CA LYS A 2 -29.59 -7.77 -17.27
C LYS A 2 -28.55 -6.73 -17.67
N ARG A 3 -27.26 -7.08 -17.55
CA ARG A 3 -26.15 -6.19 -17.91
C ARG A 3 -26.11 -6.04 -19.43
N ILE A 4 -26.27 -4.80 -19.91
CA ILE A 4 -26.24 -4.47 -21.34
C ILE A 4 -24.94 -3.73 -21.63
N SER A 5 -24.15 -4.25 -22.57
CA SER A 5 -23.04 -3.54 -23.20
C SER A 5 -23.50 -2.86 -24.47
N GLY A 6 -23.06 -1.64 -24.71
CA GLY A 6 -23.53 -0.87 -25.86
C GLY A 6 -23.09 0.58 -25.88
N VAL A 7 -23.57 1.28 -26.91
CA VAL A 7 -23.47 2.72 -27.06
C VAL A 7 -24.79 3.34 -26.60
N TYR A 8 -24.69 4.43 -25.83
CA TYR A 8 -25.81 5.18 -25.31
C TYR A 8 -25.71 6.65 -25.68
N MET A 9 -26.85 7.33 -25.56
CA MET A 9 -27.00 8.75 -25.81
C MET A 9 -27.66 9.43 -24.60
N ILE A 10 -27.19 10.62 -24.26
CA ILE A 10 -27.90 11.57 -23.39
C ILE A 10 -28.35 12.73 -24.26
N LEU A 11 -29.66 12.83 -24.48
CA LEU A 11 -30.28 13.87 -25.31
C LEU A 11 -30.87 14.95 -24.40
N ASN A 12 -30.53 16.20 -24.66
CA ASN A 12 -31.28 17.34 -24.12
C ASN A 12 -32.46 17.65 -25.06
N ARG A 13 -33.69 17.48 -24.59
CA ARG A 13 -34.91 17.68 -25.39
C ARG A 13 -35.18 19.14 -25.77
N ILE A 14 -34.63 20.09 -25.01
CA ILE A 14 -34.90 21.53 -25.21
C ILE A 14 -34.09 22.08 -26.40
N ASN A 15 -32.81 21.71 -26.50
CA ASN A 15 -31.92 22.24 -27.54
C ASN A 15 -31.45 21.17 -28.54
N GLY A 16 -31.87 19.92 -28.35
CA GLY A 16 -31.51 18.80 -29.21
C GLY A 16 -30.04 18.39 -29.13
N LYS A 17 -29.23 18.89 -28.19
CA LYS A 17 -27.81 18.50 -28.08
C LYS A 17 -27.66 17.09 -27.51
N LYS A 18 -26.66 16.37 -28.00
CA LYS A 18 -26.40 14.97 -27.66
C LYS A 18 -25.05 14.79 -26.96
N TYR A 19 -24.99 13.85 -26.02
CA TYR A 19 -23.75 13.26 -25.52
C TYR A 19 -23.74 11.78 -25.90
N ILE A 20 -22.65 11.29 -26.47
CA ILE A 20 -22.50 9.89 -26.87
C ILE A 20 -21.42 9.23 -26.01
N GLY A 21 -21.72 8.03 -25.50
CA GLY A 21 -20.74 7.24 -24.77
C GLY A 21 -20.97 5.75 -24.94
N SER A 22 -19.94 4.93 -24.69
CA SER A 22 -20.05 3.49 -24.67
C SER A 22 -19.76 2.90 -23.29
N SER A 23 -20.30 1.72 -23.00
CA SER A 23 -20.03 1.01 -21.76
C SER A 23 -20.22 -0.50 -21.88
N LYS A 24 -19.49 -1.25 -21.06
CA LYS A 24 -19.73 -2.69 -20.81
C LYS A 24 -20.96 -2.93 -19.91
N ASP A 25 -21.45 -1.88 -19.28
CA ASP A 25 -22.66 -1.84 -18.47
C ASP A 25 -23.27 -0.44 -18.58
N VAL A 26 -24.23 -0.31 -19.48
CA VAL A 26 -24.83 0.98 -19.82
C VAL A 26 -25.65 1.54 -18.64
N TYR A 27 -26.43 0.70 -17.94
CA TYR A 27 -27.25 1.14 -16.82
C TYR A 27 -26.42 1.64 -15.64
N ASN A 28 -25.35 0.93 -15.29
CA ASN A 28 -24.42 1.43 -14.26
C ASN A 28 -23.80 2.77 -14.67
N ARG A 29 -23.42 2.91 -15.96
CA ARG A 29 -22.84 4.15 -16.47
C ARG A 29 -23.83 5.32 -16.45
N TRP A 30 -25.11 5.08 -16.71
CA TRP A 30 -26.17 6.09 -16.58
C TRP A 30 -26.35 6.56 -15.15
N ASN A 31 -26.41 5.65 -14.18
CA ASN A 31 -26.50 5.99 -12.77
C ASN A 31 -25.31 6.84 -12.31
N GLN A 32 -24.12 6.52 -12.80
CA GLN A 32 -22.92 7.33 -12.56
C GLN A 32 -23.09 8.74 -13.14
N HIS A 33 -23.51 8.88 -14.40
CA HIS A 33 -23.75 10.19 -15.01
C HIS A 33 -24.79 11.02 -14.28
N LEU A 34 -25.94 10.44 -13.90
CA LEU A 34 -26.96 11.11 -13.11
C LEU A 34 -26.40 11.56 -11.75
N THR A 35 -25.65 10.70 -11.08
CA THR A 35 -25.01 11.03 -9.80
C THR A 35 -23.99 12.15 -9.96
N GLU A 36 -23.18 12.13 -11.02
CA GLU A 36 -22.22 13.19 -11.36
C GLU A 36 -22.93 14.51 -11.63
N LEU A 37 -23.99 14.51 -12.44
CA LEU A 37 -24.79 15.69 -12.79
C LEU A 37 -25.45 16.31 -11.56
N ARG A 38 -26.12 15.50 -10.72
CA ARG A 38 -26.76 15.97 -9.48
C ARG A 38 -25.76 16.53 -8.47
N LYS A 39 -24.52 16.00 -8.45
CA LYS A 39 -23.44 16.46 -7.56
C LYS A 39 -22.60 17.60 -8.14
N GLY A 40 -22.87 18.05 -9.37
CA GLY A 40 -22.06 19.10 -10.00
C GLY A 40 -20.65 18.65 -10.41
N LYS A 41 -20.43 17.35 -10.58
CA LYS A 41 -19.12 16.74 -10.85
C LYS A 41 -18.94 16.26 -12.29
N HIS A 42 -19.95 16.47 -13.14
CA HIS A 42 -19.82 16.15 -14.57
C HIS A 42 -18.99 17.21 -15.29
N THR A 43 -18.64 16.93 -16.54
CA THR A 43 -17.98 17.86 -17.45
C THR A 43 -18.73 19.19 -17.57
N LYS A 44 -17.97 20.29 -17.62
CA LYS A 44 -18.49 21.67 -17.54
C LYS A 44 -19.66 21.96 -18.50
N HIS A 45 -19.60 21.47 -19.74
CA HIS A 45 -20.57 21.83 -20.77
C HIS A 45 -21.96 21.22 -20.53
N ILE A 46 -22.04 19.90 -20.31
CA ILE A 46 -23.33 19.26 -20.02
C ILE A 46 -23.82 19.61 -18.61
N GLN A 47 -22.91 19.82 -17.65
CA GLN A 47 -23.28 20.28 -16.31
C GLN A 47 -23.95 21.67 -16.34
N ALA A 48 -23.42 22.61 -17.13
CA ALA A 48 -24.04 23.92 -17.30
C ALA A 48 -25.44 23.82 -17.95
N ALA A 49 -25.58 22.96 -18.96
CA ALA A 49 -26.89 22.69 -19.56
C ALA A 49 -27.85 22.03 -18.55
N TYR A 50 -27.37 21.13 -17.71
CA TYR A 50 -28.16 20.49 -16.66
C TYR A 50 -28.69 21.51 -15.64
N TYR A 51 -27.84 22.44 -15.17
CA TYR A 51 -28.29 23.52 -14.30
C TYR A 51 -29.28 24.46 -14.99
N LYS A 52 -29.12 24.71 -16.29
CA LYS A 52 -29.99 25.62 -17.04
C LYS A 52 -31.37 25.02 -17.34
N TYR A 53 -31.44 23.75 -17.71
CA TYR A 53 -32.66 23.14 -18.25
C TYR A 53 -33.30 22.13 -17.29
N GLY A 54 -32.63 21.76 -16.21
CA GLY A 54 -33.12 20.79 -15.23
C GLY A 54 -32.98 19.33 -15.68
N GLU A 55 -33.15 18.42 -14.73
CA GLU A 55 -32.99 16.97 -14.93
C GLU A 55 -33.99 16.41 -15.96
N GLU A 56 -35.26 16.83 -15.86
CA GLU A 56 -36.35 16.41 -16.74
C GLU A 56 -36.12 16.76 -18.22
N SER A 57 -35.19 17.67 -18.53
CA SER A 57 -34.84 18.00 -19.90
C SER A 57 -33.93 16.96 -20.57
N PHE A 58 -33.37 16.02 -19.82
CA PHE A 58 -32.41 15.04 -20.32
C PHE A 58 -33.02 13.63 -20.40
N VAL A 59 -32.81 12.96 -21.53
CA VAL A 59 -33.26 11.59 -21.77
C VAL A 59 -32.06 10.70 -22.05
N PHE A 60 -32.00 9.57 -21.37
CA PHE A 60 -30.98 8.54 -21.52
C PHE A 60 -31.52 7.39 -22.37
N MET A 61 -30.81 7.02 -23.44
CA MET A 61 -31.27 6.01 -24.39
C MET A 61 -30.12 5.12 -24.83
N VAL A 62 -30.38 3.82 -24.98
CA VAL A 62 -29.45 2.90 -25.65
C VAL A 62 -29.67 3.05 -27.15
N ILE A 63 -28.62 3.37 -27.89
CA ILE A 63 -28.70 3.55 -29.36
C ILE A 63 -28.13 2.35 -30.11
N GLU A 64 -27.27 1.55 -29.49
CA GLU A 64 -26.78 0.30 -30.07
C GLU A 64 -26.36 -0.68 -28.98
N ILE A 65 -26.87 -1.92 -29.03
CA ILE A 65 -26.41 -3.00 -28.15
C ILE A 65 -25.22 -3.70 -28.81
N ILE A 66 -24.11 -3.79 -28.09
CA ILE A 66 -22.86 -4.35 -28.60
C ILE A 66 -22.57 -5.68 -27.92
N LYS A 67 -22.48 -6.74 -28.71
CA LYS A 67 -22.17 -8.09 -28.24
C LYS A 67 -20.67 -8.27 -27.95
N TYR A 68 -19.80 -7.71 -28.79
CA TYR A 68 -18.34 -7.86 -28.70
C TYR A 68 -17.69 -6.57 -28.20
N LEU A 69 -17.06 -6.62 -27.03
CA LEU A 69 -16.63 -5.44 -26.28
C LEU A 69 -15.48 -4.65 -26.94
N ASP A 70 -14.72 -5.28 -27.81
CA ASP A 70 -13.68 -4.67 -28.65
C ASP A 70 -14.25 -3.67 -29.65
N GLN A 71 -15.53 -3.80 -30.02
CA GLN A 71 -16.20 -2.88 -30.95
C GLN A 71 -16.69 -1.58 -30.28
N LEU A 72 -16.75 -1.52 -28.94
CA LEU A 72 -17.37 -0.39 -28.22
C LEU A 72 -16.80 0.96 -28.64
N THR A 73 -15.47 1.09 -28.70
CA THR A 73 -14.82 2.36 -29.05
C THR A 73 -15.05 2.74 -30.51
N THR A 74 -14.99 1.79 -31.44
CA THR A 74 -15.25 2.03 -32.86
C THR A 74 -16.70 2.44 -33.10
N ARG A 75 -17.65 1.81 -32.42
CA ARG A 75 -19.08 2.14 -32.54
C ARG A 75 -19.43 3.44 -31.83
N GLU A 76 -18.79 3.75 -30.70
CA GLU A 76 -18.89 5.09 -30.09
C GLU A 76 -18.43 6.18 -31.07
N GLN A 77 -17.29 5.98 -31.74
CA GLN A 77 -16.77 6.92 -32.72
C GLN A 77 -17.76 7.13 -33.88
N TYR A 78 -18.28 6.03 -34.44
CA TYR A 78 -19.30 6.08 -35.50
C TYR A 78 -20.48 6.99 -35.14
N TRP A 79 -21.06 6.80 -33.94
CA TRP A 79 -22.20 7.61 -33.51
C TRP A 79 -21.84 9.06 -33.18
N LYS A 80 -20.63 9.31 -32.66
CA LYS A 80 -20.12 10.68 -32.43
C LYS A 80 -19.98 11.44 -33.74
N ASP A 81 -19.47 10.79 -34.78
CA ASP A 81 -19.33 11.38 -36.11
C ASP A 81 -20.69 11.58 -36.78
N PHE A 82 -21.60 10.60 -36.66
CA PHE A 82 -22.96 10.69 -37.19
C PHE A 82 -23.74 11.86 -36.59
N TYR A 83 -23.73 12.02 -35.26
CA TYR A 83 -24.44 13.11 -34.58
C TYR A 83 -23.65 14.40 -34.45
N LYS A 84 -22.36 14.38 -34.85
CA LYS A 84 -21.39 15.47 -34.62
C LYS A 84 -21.39 15.93 -33.16
N SER A 85 -21.50 15.00 -32.21
CA SER A 85 -21.77 15.33 -30.80
C SER A 85 -20.61 16.07 -30.12
N TYR A 86 -19.43 16.09 -30.74
CA TYR A 86 -18.26 16.87 -30.31
C TYR A 86 -18.29 18.33 -30.76
N ASP A 87 -19.17 18.68 -31.71
CA ASP A 87 -19.39 20.05 -32.14
C ASP A 87 -20.26 20.76 -31.09
N ARG A 88 -19.85 21.95 -30.66
CA ARG A 88 -20.56 22.73 -29.63
C ARG A 88 -21.96 23.13 -30.04
N ILE A 89 -22.24 23.20 -31.34
CA ILE A 89 -23.58 23.46 -31.87
C ILE A 89 -24.49 22.25 -31.63
N TYR A 90 -23.98 21.04 -31.85
CA TYR A 90 -24.79 19.81 -31.92
C TYR A 90 -24.69 18.91 -30.69
N GLY A 91 -23.69 19.07 -29.82
CA GLY A 91 -23.53 18.16 -28.69
C GLY A 91 -22.64 18.60 -27.55
N TYR A 92 -22.43 17.65 -26.64
CA TYR A 92 -21.78 17.82 -25.33
C TYR A 92 -20.44 17.12 -25.21
N ASP A 93 -20.08 16.24 -26.16
CA ASP A 93 -18.80 15.54 -26.14
C ASP A 93 -17.63 16.53 -26.18
N ILE A 94 -16.63 16.31 -25.32
CA ILE A 94 -15.43 17.16 -25.30
C ILE A 94 -14.44 16.72 -26.37
N CYS A 95 -14.21 15.41 -26.45
CA CYS A 95 -13.22 14.83 -27.35
C CYS A 95 -13.91 14.39 -28.63
N ARG A 96 -13.34 14.79 -29.77
CA ARG A 96 -13.78 14.33 -31.10
C ARG A 96 -13.62 12.82 -31.26
N TYR A 97 -12.51 12.29 -30.78
CA TYR A 97 -12.20 10.87 -30.87
C TYR A 97 -12.59 10.12 -29.59
N ALA A 98 -13.33 9.03 -29.74
CA ALA A 98 -13.57 8.05 -28.69
C ALA A 98 -12.26 7.36 -28.32
N SER A 99 -12.01 7.20 -27.02
CA SER A 99 -10.81 6.51 -26.54
C SER A 99 -11.11 5.82 -25.23
N SER A 100 -10.54 4.63 -25.05
CA SER A 100 -10.54 3.94 -23.78
C SER A 100 -9.18 4.07 -23.11
N THR A 101 -9.18 4.40 -21.82
CA THR A 101 -7.97 4.26 -20.99
C THR A 101 -7.73 2.81 -20.57
N LEU A 102 -8.69 1.92 -20.82
CA LEU A 102 -8.57 0.51 -20.50
C LEU A 102 -7.48 -0.14 -21.34
N GLY A 103 -6.42 -0.61 -20.68
CA GLY A 103 -5.26 -1.20 -21.36
C GLY A 103 -4.22 -0.19 -21.85
N TYR A 104 -4.47 1.11 -21.70
CA TYR A 104 -3.47 2.14 -22.00
C TYR A 104 -2.26 2.00 -21.05
N LYS A 105 -1.08 1.80 -21.63
CA LYS A 105 0.19 1.76 -20.90
C LYS A 105 0.94 3.06 -21.15
N HIS A 106 1.30 3.76 -20.07
CA HIS A 106 2.16 4.93 -20.18
C HIS A 106 3.48 4.59 -20.87
N THR A 107 3.94 5.48 -21.74
CA THR A 107 5.27 5.38 -22.36
C THR A 107 6.36 5.46 -21.28
N GLU A 108 7.52 4.88 -21.54
CA GLU A 108 8.67 4.94 -20.61
C GLU A 108 9.07 6.38 -20.31
N LYS A 109 8.99 7.28 -21.30
CA LYS A 109 9.22 8.72 -21.10
C LYS A 109 8.25 9.32 -20.08
N THR A 110 6.97 8.98 -20.17
CA THR A 110 5.95 9.46 -19.22
C THR A 110 6.12 8.83 -17.85
N LYS A 111 6.41 7.52 -17.75
CA LYS A 111 6.71 6.86 -16.47
C LYS A 111 7.91 7.51 -15.78
N LYS A 112 9.00 7.80 -16.51
CA LYS A 112 10.17 8.51 -15.97
C LYS A 112 9.81 9.91 -15.47
N LYS A 113 9.02 10.69 -16.22
CA LYS A 113 8.56 12.01 -15.77
C LYS A 113 7.74 11.94 -14.48
N ILE A 114 6.80 11.01 -14.39
CA ILE A 114 6.01 10.79 -13.18
C ILE A 114 6.92 10.39 -12.02
N SER A 115 7.84 9.44 -12.24
CA SER A 115 8.81 9.02 -11.23
C SER A 115 9.66 10.19 -10.72
N LEU A 116 10.23 11.01 -11.61
CA LEU A 116 11.01 12.19 -11.25
C LEU A 116 10.18 13.21 -10.44
N ALA A 117 8.92 13.44 -10.82
CA ALA A 117 8.04 14.37 -10.12
C ALA A 117 7.66 13.91 -8.69
N HIS A 118 7.77 12.62 -8.40
CA HIS A 118 7.52 12.03 -7.09
C HIS A 118 8.79 11.72 -6.29
N ASN A 119 9.93 11.61 -6.96
CA ASN A 119 11.19 11.30 -6.30
C ASN A 119 11.60 12.45 -5.36
N GLY A 120 11.93 12.11 -4.12
CA GLY A 120 12.33 13.08 -3.09
C GLY A 120 11.19 13.86 -2.44
N LYS A 121 9.91 13.66 -2.83
CA LYS A 121 8.79 14.27 -2.11
C LYS A 121 8.61 13.59 -0.75
N ILE A 122 8.88 14.33 0.31
CA ILE A 122 8.64 13.91 1.69
C ILE A 122 7.26 14.42 2.10
N ASN A 123 6.43 13.54 2.66
CA ASN A 123 5.14 13.95 3.21
C ASN A 123 5.36 14.96 4.35
N SER A 124 4.53 16.00 4.40
CA SER A 124 4.55 16.96 5.52
C SER A 124 4.36 16.24 6.85
N GLU A 125 4.86 16.83 7.95
CA GLU A 125 4.71 16.24 9.28
C GLU A 125 3.24 16.01 9.64
N GLU A 126 2.37 16.96 9.28
CA GLU A 126 0.92 16.84 9.46
C GLU A 126 0.35 15.64 8.69
N THR A 127 0.71 15.49 7.42
CA THR A 127 0.28 14.36 6.59
C THR A 127 0.80 13.04 7.14
N ARG A 128 2.04 13.00 7.59
CA ARG A 128 2.65 11.83 8.22
C ARG A 128 1.95 11.48 9.53
N GLY A 129 1.54 12.49 10.31
CA GLY A 129 0.73 12.33 11.52
C GLY A 129 -0.63 11.70 11.23
N LYS A 130 -1.36 12.20 10.22
CA LYS A 130 -2.66 11.66 9.79
C LYS A 130 -2.54 10.20 9.34
N ILE A 131 -1.52 9.88 8.54
CA ILE A 131 -1.25 8.50 8.10
C ILE A 131 -0.93 7.60 9.29
N SER A 132 -0.13 8.09 10.25
CA SER A 132 0.22 7.34 11.46
C SER A 132 -1.01 7.03 12.31
N LEU A 133 -1.87 8.03 12.55
CA LEU A 133 -3.09 7.89 13.33
C LEU A 133 -4.07 6.88 12.70
N ALA A 134 -4.22 6.92 11.38
CA ALA A 134 -5.07 6.00 10.63
C ALA A 134 -4.56 4.54 10.67
N ASN A 135 -3.25 4.33 10.89
CA ASN A 135 -2.62 3.01 10.89
C ASN A 135 -2.26 2.50 12.29
N LYS A 136 -2.74 3.15 13.36
CA LYS A 136 -2.39 2.78 14.74
C LYS A 136 -3.61 2.21 15.47
N GLY A 137 -3.36 1.19 16.29
CA GLY A 137 -4.38 0.59 17.17
C GLY A 137 -5.58 0.11 16.35
N GLU A 138 -6.77 0.38 16.88
CA GLU A 138 -8.06 -0.06 16.31
C GLU A 138 -8.35 0.49 14.90
N ASN A 139 -7.77 1.64 14.55
CA ASN A 139 -7.93 2.22 13.21
C ASN A 139 -7.22 1.41 12.13
N HIS A 140 -6.21 0.62 12.51
CA HIS A 140 -5.48 -0.19 11.54
C HIS A 140 -6.41 -1.25 10.93
N PRO A 141 -6.51 -1.39 9.60
CA PRO A 141 -7.45 -2.34 8.96
C PRO A 141 -7.27 -3.81 9.34
N LEU A 142 -6.08 -4.16 9.87
CA LEU A 142 -5.74 -5.49 10.38
C LEU A 142 -5.72 -5.57 11.91
N PHE A 143 -6.19 -4.56 12.63
CA PHE A 143 -6.29 -4.64 14.08
C PHE A 143 -7.19 -5.80 14.50
N GLY A 144 -6.73 -6.61 15.47
CA GLY A 144 -7.43 -7.81 15.93
C GLY A 144 -7.49 -8.97 14.92
N LYS A 145 -6.97 -8.80 13.70
CA LYS A 145 -6.94 -9.87 12.69
C LYS A 145 -5.62 -10.63 12.76
N HIS A 146 -5.71 -11.95 12.86
CA HIS A 146 -4.55 -12.83 12.79
C HIS A 146 -4.53 -13.59 11.45
N HIS A 147 -3.35 -13.70 10.84
CA HIS A 147 -3.18 -14.60 9.71
C HIS A 147 -3.46 -16.03 10.13
N THR A 148 -4.17 -16.77 9.27
CA THR A 148 -4.40 -18.21 9.44
C THR A 148 -3.08 -18.94 9.51
N GLU A 149 -3.06 -20.11 10.18
CA GLU A 149 -1.87 -20.96 10.28
C GLU A 149 -1.29 -21.29 8.90
N GLU A 150 -2.15 -21.56 7.92
CA GLU A 150 -1.75 -21.83 6.55
C GLU A 150 -1.03 -20.64 5.91
N THR A 151 -1.59 -19.43 6.05
CA THR A 151 -0.98 -18.20 5.52
C THR A 151 0.35 -17.91 6.22
N ARG A 152 0.44 -18.15 7.53
CA ARG A 152 1.67 -17.96 8.30
C ARG A 152 2.77 -18.93 7.87
N LYS A 153 2.42 -20.20 7.65
CA LYS A 153 3.34 -21.20 7.08
C LYS A 153 3.80 -20.81 5.69
N ARG A 154 2.89 -20.37 4.81
CA ARG A 154 3.24 -19.91 3.45
C ARG A 154 4.20 -18.73 3.48
N MET A 155 3.93 -17.73 4.31
CA MET A 155 4.85 -16.59 4.50
C MET A 155 6.20 -17.05 5.03
N SER A 156 6.23 -17.98 5.99
CA SER A 156 7.49 -18.54 6.51
C SER A 156 8.29 -19.25 5.42
N LEU A 157 7.67 -20.11 4.62
CA LEU A 157 8.31 -20.82 3.51
C LEU A 157 8.94 -19.87 2.48
N ILE A 158 8.28 -18.76 2.16
CA ILE A 158 8.81 -17.74 1.22
C ILE A 158 10.11 -17.09 1.73
N HIS A 159 10.31 -17.02 3.05
CA HIS A 159 11.45 -16.35 3.66
C HIS A 159 12.55 -17.30 4.15
N ILE A 160 12.27 -18.60 4.27
CA ILE A 160 13.28 -19.60 4.59
C ILE A 160 14.36 -19.61 3.48
N GLY A 161 15.62 -19.53 3.90
CA GLY A 161 16.79 -19.57 3.00
C GLY A 161 17.06 -18.28 2.21
N LYS A 162 16.23 -17.25 2.33
CA LYS A 162 16.52 -15.95 1.72
C LYS A 162 17.55 -15.19 2.55
N HIS A 163 18.78 -15.21 2.09
CA HIS A 163 19.84 -14.34 2.60
C HIS A 163 19.98 -13.12 1.68
N PRO A 164 20.07 -11.89 2.23
CA PRO A 164 20.41 -10.73 1.43
C PRO A 164 21.73 -10.97 0.68
N SER A 165 21.83 -10.51 -0.57
CA SER A 165 23.08 -10.61 -1.33
C SER A 165 24.21 -9.86 -0.61
N GLU A 166 25.46 -10.23 -0.88
CA GLU A 166 26.63 -9.54 -0.30
C GLU A 166 26.61 -8.04 -0.60
N GLU A 167 26.18 -7.64 -1.80
CA GLU A 167 25.99 -6.23 -2.17
C GLU A 167 24.91 -5.55 -1.30
N THR A 168 23.79 -6.24 -1.04
CA THR A 168 22.72 -5.72 -0.19
C THR A 168 23.19 -5.60 1.27
N LYS A 169 23.93 -6.60 1.78
CA LYS A 169 24.54 -6.54 3.12
C LYS A 169 25.51 -5.37 3.24
N ALA A 170 26.35 -5.14 2.23
CA ALA A 170 27.28 -4.02 2.20
C ALA A 170 26.55 -2.66 2.21
N LYS A 171 25.48 -2.49 1.42
CA LYS A 171 24.66 -1.27 1.43
C LYS A 171 24.00 -1.02 2.79
N ILE A 172 23.44 -2.05 3.42
CA ILE A 172 22.87 -1.96 4.77
C ILE A 172 23.97 -1.58 5.78
N GLY A 173 25.15 -2.21 5.68
CA GLY A 173 26.30 -1.92 6.52
C GLY A 173 26.75 -0.46 6.42
N LEU A 174 26.89 0.06 5.19
CA LEU A 174 27.23 1.46 4.93
C LEU A 174 26.17 2.43 5.48
N ALA A 175 24.89 2.14 5.25
CA ALA A 175 23.79 2.98 5.74
C ALA A 175 23.68 3.03 7.27
N ASN A 176 24.19 2.00 7.96
CA ASN A 176 24.21 1.90 9.42
C ASN A 176 25.54 2.31 10.04
N LYS A 177 26.60 2.48 9.24
CA LYS A 177 27.92 2.93 9.70
C LYS A 177 27.78 4.33 10.31
N GLY A 178 28.17 4.47 11.59
CA GLY A 178 28.05 5.73 12.34
C GLY A 178 26.70 5.95 13.04
N LYS A 179 25.60 5.31 12.62
CA LYS A 179 24.29 5.40 13.31
C LYS A 179 24.26 4.68 14.66
N HIS A 180 25.25 3.84 14.93
CA HIS A 180 25.38 3.07 16.15
C HIS A 180 26.09 3.82 17.30
N ILE A 181 26.49 5.07 17.07
CA ILE A 181 27.00 5.96 18.12
C ILE A 181 25.78 6.46 18.90
N LEU A 182 25.34 5.64 19.87
CA LEU A 182 24.35 6.09 20.83
C LEU A 182 24.96 7.20 21.69
N SER A 183 24.32 8.35 21.74
CA SER A 183 24.65 9.38 22.73
C SER A 183 24.52 8.79 24.14
N GLU A 184 25.34 9.28 25.06
CA GLU A 184 25.35 8.76 26.44
C GLU A 184 23.98 8.93 27.12
N GLU A 185 23.22 9.95 26.72
CA GLU A 185 21.84 10.18 27.13
C GLU A 185 20.88 9.09 26.62
N LEU A 186 20.98 8.70 25.35
CA LEU A 186 20.12 7.65 24.78
C LEU A 186 20.44 6.28 25.38
N LYS A 187 21.72 5.97 25.66
CA LYS A 187 22.11 4.76 26.41
C LYS A 187 21.46 4.72 27.79
N ARG A 188 21.46 5.85 28.50
CA ARG A 188 20.81 5.98 29.82
C ARG A 188 19.30 5.75 29.72
N LYS A 189 18.61 6.36 28.75
CA LYS A 189 17.16 6.16 28.53
C LYS A 189 16.81 4.69 28.26
N LEU A 190 17.55 4.02 27.38
CA LEU A 190 17.33 2.59 27.10
C LEU A 190 17.65 1.69 28.30
N SER A 191 18.70 2.02 29.06
CA SER A 191 19.05 1.30 30.30
C SER A 191 17.92 1.41 31.33
N LEU A 192 17.40 2.63 31.56
CA LEU A 192 16.27 2.86 32.46
C LEU A 192 15.00 2.13 32.00
N ALA A 193 14.67 2.19 30.71
CA ALA A 193 13.48 1.55 30.15
C ALA A 193 13.51 0.01 30.22
N ASN A 194 14.70 -0.59 30.35
CA ASN A 194 14.88 -2.03 30.47
C ASN A 194 15.20 -2.49 31.90
N LYS A 195 15.51 -1.56 32.81
CA LYS A 195 15.76 -1.86 34.22
C LYS A 195 14.48 -2.40 34.85
N GLY A 196 14.54 -3.62 35.40
CA GLY A 196 13.41 -4.28 36.05
C GLY A 196 12.51 -5.10 35.12
N LYS A 197 12.74 -5.10 33.80
CA LYS A 197 12.05 -6.05 32.90
C LYS A 197 12.60 -7.45 33.10
N HIS A 198 11.88 -8.28 33.83
CA HIS A 198 12.17 -9.70 33.96
C HIS A 198 11.28 -10.51 33.02
N LEU A 199 11.89 -11.48 32.33
CA LEU A 199 11.13 -12.49 31.59
C LEU A 199 10.23 -13.25 32.57
N SER A 200 8.98 -13.49 32.17
CA SER A 200 8.04 -14.29 32.96
C SER A 200 8.56 -15.71 33.16
N LYS A 201 8.08 -16.39 34.20
CA LYS A 201 8.48 -17.78 34.51
C LYS A 201 8.23 -18.71 33.32
N GLU A 202 7.05 -18.66 32.73
CA GLU A 202 6.69 -19.43 31.53
C GLU A 202 7.61 -19.14 30.33
N HIS A 203 7.99 -17.87 30.13
CA HIS A 203 8.85 -17.51 29.01
C HIS A 203 10.28 -18.04 29.21
N LYS A 204 10.79 -18.00 30.46
CA LYS A 204 12.08 -18.61 30.82
C LYS A 204 12.07 -20.12 30.61
N GLU A 205 10.98 -20.80 30.98
CA GLU A 205 10.80 -22.24 30.79
C GLU A 205 10.77 -22.62 29.30
N LYS A 206 10.06 -21.87 28.46
CA LYS A 206 10.07 -22.06 26.99
C LYS A 206 11.47 -21.93 26.39
N ILE A 207 12.23 -20.92 26.82
CA ILE A 207 13.63 -20.75 26.39
C ILE A 207 14.49 -21.93 26.84
N SER A 208 14.35 -22.35 28.11
CA SER A 208 15.10 -23.48 28.66
C SER A 208 14.84 -24.77 27.89
N LEU A 209 13.58 -25.10 27.62
CA LEU A 209 13.18 -26.26 26.82
C LEU A 209 13.75 -26.21 25.40
N ALA A 210 13.73 -25.05 24.75
CA ALA A 210 14.22 -24.89 23.38
C ALA A 210 15.75 -25.03 23.25
N LEU A 211 16.49 -24.77 24.33
CA LEU A 211 17.95 -24.85 24.40
C LEU A 211 18.46 -26.17 24.99
N LYS A 212 17.60 -26.92 25.69
CA LYS A 212 17.97 -28.21 26.29
C LYS A 212 18.43 -29.18 25.20
N GLY A 213 19.65 -29.71 25.36
CA GLY A 213 20.22 -30.71 24.45
C GLY A 213 20.80 -30.18 23.13
N LYS A 214 20.91 -28.85 22.92
CA LYS A 214 21.60 -28.28 21.75
C LYS A 214 23.04 -27.89 22.11
N PRO A 215 24.04 -28.74 21.82
CA PRO A 215 25.43 -28.38 22.05
C PRO A 215 25.83 -27.21 21.14
N LEU A 216 26.60 -26.27 21.67
CA LEU A 216 27.23 -25.23 20.86
C LEU A 216 28.19 -25.87 19.85
N SER A 217 28.20 -25.36 18.62
CA SER A 217 29.17 -25.78 17.62
C SER A 217 30.61 -25.43 18.05
N GLU A 218 31.59 -26.20 17.58
CA GLU A 218 33.00 -25.94 17.87
C GLU A 218 33.47 -24.56 17.40
N GLU A 219 32.96 -24.09 16.25
CA GLU A 219 33.25 -22.75 15.75
C GLU A 219 32.70 -21.65 16.69
N THR A 220 31.48 -21.84 17.20
CA THR A 220 30.88 -20.92 18.17
C THR A 220 31.64 -20.93 19.50
N LYS A 221 32.06 -22.11 20.00
CA LYS A 221 32.89 -22.23 21.22
C LYS A 221 34.22 -21.49 21.06
N LYS A 222 34.87 -21.63 19.90
CA LYS A 222 36.15 -20.95 19.59
C LYS A 222 35.97 -19.43 19.56
N LYS A 223 34.92 -18.91 18.93
CA LYS A 223 34.59 -17.46 18.94
C LYS A 223 34.32 -16.92 20.34
N MET A 224 33.58 -17.66 21.16
CA MET A 224 33.32 -17.28 22.57
C MET A 224 34.60 -17.25 23.41
N SER A 225 35.48 -18.25 23.23
CA SER A 225 36.78 -18.30 23.91
C SER A 225 37.68 -17.11 23.52
N LEU A 226 37.76 -16.79 22.23
CA LEU A 226 38.54 -15.65 21.73
C LEU A 226 38.03 -14.31 22.27
N SER A 227 36.70 -14.12 22.35
CA SER A 227 36.12 -12.89 22.90
C SER A 227 36.31 -12.72 24.41
N GLY A 228 36.57 -13.80 25.15
CA GLY A 228 36.81 -13.79 26.59
C GLY A 228 38.28 -13.57 26.98
N LYS A 229 39.22 -13.86 26.06
CA LYS A 229 40.64 -13.62 26.28
C LYS A 229 40.91 -12.11 26.37
N GLY A 230 41.53 -11.68 27.48
CA GLY A 230 41.95 -10.28 27.69
C GLY A 230 40.99 -9.39 28.48
N LYS A 231 39.86 -9.90 28.98
CA LYS A 231 38.95 -9.13 29.86
C LYS A 231 39.10 -9.59 31.31
N PRO A 232 39.99 -8.97 32.12
CA PRO A 232 40.11 -9.33 33.53
C PRO A 232 38.79 -9.03 34.25
N LYS A 233 38.32 -9.98 35.05
CA LYS A 233 37.14 -9.77 35.91
C LYS A 233 37.48 -8.75 36.99
N SER A 234 36.53 -7.88 37.34
CA SER A 234 36.70 -6.96 38.47
C SER A 234 36.86 -7.72 39.79
N GLU A 235 37.56 -7.13 40.76
CA GLU A 235 37.78 -7.74 42.08
C GLU A 235 36.45 -8.07 42.78
N GLU A 236 35.46 -7.17 42.69
CA GLU A 236 34.11 -7.42 43.23
C GLU A 236 33.45 -8.67 42.62
N THR A 237 33.63 -8.87 41.31
CA THR A 237 33.12 -10.07 40.62
C THR A 237 33.85 -11.32 41.07
N LYS A 238 35.18 -11.25 41.28
CA LYS A 238 35.98 -12.37 41.81
C LYS A 238 35.53 -12.76 43.22
N ILE A 239 35.24 -11.78 44.07
CA ILE A 239 34.73 -12.00 45.43
C ILE A 239 33.36 -12.69 45.40
N LYS A 240 32.41 -12.19 44.59
CA LYS A 240 31.08 -12.81 44.42
C LYS A 240 31.18 -14.25 43.92
N MET A 241 32.09 -14.52 42.98
CA MET A 241 32.35 -15.88 42.50
C MET A 241 32.90 -16.79 43.58
N ARG A 242 33.84 -16.32 44.42
CA ARG A 242 34.37 -17.08 45.57
C ARG A 242 33.28 -17.43 46.58
N ILE A 243 32.39 -16.47 46.89
CA ILE A 243 31.25 -16.70 47.80
C ILE A 243 30.29 -17.74 47.21
N ALA A 244 29.96 -17.63 45.92
CA ALA A 244 29.07 -18.59 45.25
C ALA A 244 29.68 -20.00 45.16
N ALA A 245 30.99 -20.11 44.94
CA ALA A 245 31.70 -21.40 44.93
C ALA A 245 31.66 -22.06 46.32
N LYS A 246 31.90 -21.30 47.40
CA LYS A 246 31.79 -21.80 48.78
C LYS A 246 30.36 -22.26 49.13
N LYS A 247 29.34 -21.52 48.70
CA LYS A 247 27.93 -21.92 48.89
C LYS A 247 27.56 -23.22 48.16
N ARG A 248 28.17 -23.51 47.01
CA ARG A 248 27.95 -24.76 46.27
C ARG A 248 28.75 -25.95 46.80
N ALA A 249 29.82 -25.71 47.54
CA ALA A 249 30.60 -26.76 48.18
C ALA A 249 29.98 -27.23 49.51
N ASN A 250 29.12 -26.40 50.12
CA ASN A 250 28.44 -26.67 51.38
C ASN A 250 26.99 -27.19 51.19
N HIS A 251 26.61 -27.58 49.96
CA HIS A 251 25.29 -28.07 49.59
C HIS A 251 25.45 -29.34 48.75
#